data_AF-A0A0P9DKM6-F1
#
_entry.id   AF-A0A0P9DKM6-F1
#
_cell.length_a   1.000
_cell.length_b   1.000
_cell.length_c   1.000
_cell.angle_alpha   90.00
_cell.angle_beta   90.00
_cell.angle_gamma   90.00
#
_symmetry.space_group_name_H-M   'P 1'
#
loop_
_entity.id
_entity.type
_entity.pdbx_description
1 polymer ?
#
loop_
_entity_poly.entity_id
_entity_poly.type
_entity_poly.pdbx_seq_one_letter_code
_entity_poly.pdbx_strand_id
1 'polypeptide(L)'
;MSTEVITAFIALGGVVVSIIASIFVSLRQATIELRKTRTEFQQTYTDKLLEKRLEVYPALYKLTSDFDKIIRYDTLEKHHIDELFKHILEWDSANAIFMSGRTVFTHVKFLMTLARLVKMPIEDFQKKYADPQERKQLLDQANEVEVALKNDLGVYVIEFPDVDRTFASYYEVNRLLDVSKGK
;
A
#
# COMPACT_ATOMS: atom_id res chain seq x y z
N MET A 1 -35.48 -49.33 -42.48
CA MET A 1 -35.63 -48.45 -41.29
C MET A 1 -36.68 -47.41 -41.66
N SER A 2 -37.78 -47.28 -40.92
CA SER A 2 -38.85 -46.33 -41.28
C SER A 2 -38.36 -44.89 -41.07
N THR A 3 -38.82 -43.97 -41.92
CA THR A 3 -38.52 -42.53 -41.85
C THR A 3 -38.86 -41.94 -40.48
N GLU A 4 -39.91 -42.44 -39.84
CA GLU A 4 -40.36 -42.06 -38.50
C GLU A 4 -39.29 -42.27 -37.42
N VAL A 5 -38.56 -43.39 -37.49
CA VAL A 5 -37.49 -43.70 -36.54
C VAL A 5 -36.33 -42.71 -36.69
N ILE A 6 -35.98 -42.34 -37.93
CA ILE A 6 -34.93 -41.34 -38.22
C ILE A 6 -35.33 -39.97 -37.68
N THR A 7 -36.58 -39.55 -37.91
CA THR A 7 -37.10 -38.27 -37.39
C THR A 7 -37.09 -38.22 -35.86
N ALA A 8 -37.47 -39.31 -35.19
CA ALA A 8 -37.43 -39.41 -33.73
C ALA A 8 -36.00 -39.29 -33.17
N PHE A 9 -35.01 -39.91 -33.82
CA PHE A 9 -33.60 -39.79 -33.44
C PHE A 9 -33.06 -38.37 -33.61
N ILE A 10 -33.42 -37.69 -34.69
CA ILE A 10 -33.04 -36.28 -34.93
C ILE A 10 -33.63 -35.38 -33.84
N ALA A 11 -34.92 -35.56 -33.51
CA ALA A 11 -35.58 -34.79 -32.46
C ALA A 11 -34.94 -35.02 -31.08
N LEU A 12 -34.65 -36.28 -30.72
CA LEU A 12 -33.99 -36.62 -29.46
C LEU A 12 -32.57 -36.05 -29.40
N GLY A 13 -31.83 -36.10 -30.52
CA GLY A 13 -30.51 -35.48 -30.65
C GLY A 13 -30.54 -33.97 -30.39
N GLY A 14 -31.53 -33.26 -30.94
CA GLY A 14 -31.73 -31.83 -30.70
C GLY A 14 -31.95 -31.49 -29.22
N VAL A 15 -32.75 -32.30 -28.52
CA VAL A 15 -33.00 -32.13 -27.07
C VAL A 15 -31.73 -32.34 -26.26
N VAL A 16 -30.98 -33.41 -26.53
CA VAL A 16 -29.72 -33.71 -25.81
C VAL A 16 -28.69 -32.59 -26.02
N VAL A 17 -28.50 -32.13 -27.25
CA VAL A 17 -27.58 -31.02 -27.55
C VAL A 17 -28.02 -29.74 -26.83
N SER A 18 -29.32 -29.45 -26.80
CA SER A 18 -29.86 -28.28 -26.10
C SER A 18 -29.64 -28.34 -24.58
N ILE A 19 -29.79 -29.52 -23.98
CA ILE A 19 -29.50 -29.74 -22.56
C ILE A 19 -28.02 -29.51 -22.28
N ILE A 20 -27.11 -30.08 -23.08
CA ILE A 20 -25.66 -29.90 -22.91
C ILE A 20 -25.28 -28.42 -23.07
N ALA A 21 -25.81 -27.75 -24.08
CA ALA A 21 -25.57 -26.32 -24.30
C ALA A 21 -26.07 -25.48 -23.12
N SER A 22 -27.27 -25.77 -22.61
CA SER A 22 -27.84 -25.10 -21.44
C SER A 22 -26.99 -25.31 -20.19
N ILE A 23 -26.51 -26.53 -19.94
CA ILE A 23 -25.59 -26.82 -18.83
C ILE A 23 -24.29 -26.02 -18.99
N PHE A 24 -23.71 -25.98 -20.19
CA PHE A 24 -22.48 -25.22 -20.44
C PHE A 24 -22.65 -23.71 -20.23
N VAL A 25 -23.76 -23.15 -20.72
CA VAL A 25 -24.11 -21.74 -20.52
C VAL A 25 -24.32 -21.45 -19.03
N SER A 26 -25.05 -22.31 -18.32
CA SER A 26 -25.34 -22.15 -16.89
C SER A 26 -24.05 -22.20 -16.05
N LEU A 27 -23.15 -23.14 -16.33
CA LEU A 27 -21.86 -23.22 -15.65
C LEU A 27 -21.00 -21.98 -15.92
N ARG A 28 -20.96 -21.51 -17.18
CA ARG A 28 -20.23 -20.29 -17.52
C ARG A 28 -20.81 -19.07 -16.81
N GLN A 29 -22.13 -18.91 -16.79
CA GLN A 29 -22.80 -17.83 -16.06
C GLN A 29 -22.47 -17.87 -14.56
N ALA A 30 -22.58 -19.04 -13.93
CA ALA A 30 -22.23 -19.22 -12.52
C ALA A 30 -20.77 -18.80 -12.22
N THR A 31 -19.82 -19.16 -13.10
CA THR A 31 -18.42 -18.73 -12.92
C THR A 31 -18.21 -17.22 -13.07
N ILE A 32 -18.97 -16.56 -13.95
CA ILE A 32 -18.91 -15.11 -14.14
C ILE A 32 -19.49 -14.41 -12.92
N GLU A 33 -20.64 -14.87 -12.43
CA GLU A 33 -21.27 -14.34 -11.21
C GLU A 33 -20.36 -14.50 -9.99
N LEU A 34 -19.76 -15.68 -9.79
CA LEU A 34 -18.79 -15.89 -8.71
C LEU A 34 -17.58 -14.94 -8.80
N ARG A 35 -17.07 -14.70 -10.01
CA ARG A 35 -15.99 -13.72 -10.22
C ARG A 35 -16.45 -12.31 -9.87
N LYS A 36 -17.64 -11.91 -10.31
CA LYS A 36 -18.23 -10.60 -10.01
C LYS A 36 -18.41 -10.41 -8.51
N THR A 37 -19.01 -11.35 -7.80
CA THR A 37 -19.17 -11.31 -6.34
C THR A 37 -17.82 -11.21 -5.63
N ARG A 38 -16.81 -11.96 -6.09
CA ARG A 38 -15.46 -11.88 -5.51
C ARG A 38 -14.83 -10.50 -5.72
N THR A 39 -14.99 -9.92 -6.91
CA THR A 39 -14.50 -8.57 -7.22
C THR A 39 -15.22 -7.52 -6.36
N GLU A 40 -16.54 -7.59 -6.23
CA GLU A 40 -17.32 -6.69 -5.37
C GLU A 40 -16.90 -6.78 -3.90
N PHE A 41 -16.64 -8.00 -3.40
CA PHE A 41 -16.13 -8.21 -2.05
C PHE A 41 -14.73 -7.61 -1.86
N GLN A 42 -13.83 -7.81 -2.81
CA GLN A 42 -12.49 -7.22 -2.79
C GLN A 42 -12.54 -5.69 -2.85
N GLN A 43 -13.42 -5.13 -3.66
CA GLN A 43 -13.61 -3.69 -3.76
C GLN A 43 -14.15 -3.12 -2.45
N THR A 44 -15.21 -3.71 -1.90
CA THR A 44 -15.78 -3.30 -0.60
C THR A 44 -14.74 -3.36 0.52
N TYR A 45 -13.91 -4.40 0.55
CA TYR A 45 -12.83 -4.51 1.53
C TYR A 45 -11.78 -3.40 1.35
N THR A 46 -11.39 -3.13 0.10
CA THR A 46 -10.41 -2.10 -0.24
C THR A 46 -10.91 -0.70 0.12
N ASP A 47 -12.19 -0.42 -0.17
CA ASP A 47 -12.83 0.86 0.15
C ASP A 47 -12.85 1.09 1.66
N LYS A 48 -13.30 0.10 2.44
CA LYS A 48 -13.31 0.18 3.92
C LYS A 48 -11.91 0.34 4.50
N LEU A 49 -10.91 -0.34 3.93
CA LEU A 49 -9.53 -0.20 4.36
C LEU A 49 -9.01 1.21 4.04
N LEU A 50 -9.30 1.75 2.86
CA LEU A 50 -8.92 3.10 2.46
C LEU A 50 -9.58 4.16 3.35
N GLU A 51 -10.88 4.04 3.64
CA GLU A 51 -11.59 4.90 4.59
C GLU A 51 -10.89 4.93 5.94
N LYS A 52 -10.54 3.75 6.48
CA LYS A 52 -9.81 3.66 7.76
C LYS A 52 -8.42 4.27 7.68
N ARG A 53 -7.70 4.11 6.57
CA ARG A 53 -6.39 4.76 6.37
C ARG A 53 -6.51 6.28 6.33
N LEU A 54 -7.49 6.82 5.60
CA LEU A 54 -7.76 8.25 5.54
C LEU A 54 -8.09 8.83 6.91
N GLU A 55 -8.73 8.04 7.79
CA GLU A 55 -9.02 8.42 9.17
C GLU A 55 -7.74 8.43 10.05
N VAL A 56 -6.92 7.38 9.99
CA VAL A 56 -5.86 7.16 11.01
C VAL A 56 -4.45 7.59 10.59
N TYR A 57 -4.13 7.56 9.28
CA TYR A 57 -2.79 7.90 8.77
C TYR A 57 -2.40 9.37 8.94
N PRO A 58 -3.31 10.36 8.85
CA PRO A 58 -2.92 11.76 9.04
C PRO A 58 -2.21 12.03 10.36
N ALA A 59 -2.54 11.30 11.43
CA ALA A 59 -1.87 11.42 12.72
C ALA A 59 -0.40 10.97 12.65
N LEU A 60 -0.11 9.80 12.07
CA LEU A 60 1.26 9.34 11.89
C LEU A 60 2.03 10.23 10.91
N TYR A 61 1.39 10.65 9.81
CA TYR A 61 1.97 11.59 8.86
C TYR A 61 2.39 12.90 9.53
N LYS A 62 1.53 13.44 10.41
CA LYS A 62 1.84 14.64 11.18
C LYS A 62 3.07 14.43 12.08
N LEU A 63 3.15 13.31 12.79
CA LEU A 63 4.31 12.99 13.64
C LEU A 63 5.61 12.95 12.84
N THR A 64 5.63 12.26 11.69
CA THR A 64 6.83 12.19 10.84
C THR A 64 7.18 13.53 10.21
N SER A 65 6.18 14.30 9.79
CA SER A 65 6.39 15.61 9.15
C SER A 65 6.85 16.67 10.12
N ASP A 66 6.29 16.71 11.33
CA ASP A 66 6.76 17.61 12.38
C ASP A 66 8.21 17.25 12.77
N PHE A 67 8.55 15.97 12.79
CA PHE A 67 9.92 15.54 13.02
C PHE A 67 10.91 15.90 11.89
N ASP A 68 10.53 15.76 10.62
CA ASP A 68 11.31 16.23 9.47
C ASP A 68 11.63 17.73 9.60
N LYS A 69 10.65 18.55 10.00
CA LYS A 69 10.85 19.98 10.25
C LYS A 69 11.84 20.26 11.39
N ILE A 70 11.77 19.52 12.49
CA ILE A 70 12.72 19.65 13.61
C ILE A 70 14.14 19.38 13.12
N ILE A 71 14.36 18.30 12.33
CA ILE A 71 15.69 17.98 11.81
C ILE A 71 16.22 19.07 10.86
N ARG A 72 15.36 19.65 10.02
CA ARG A 72 15.75 20.63 9.00
C ARG A 72 15.97 22.03 9.55
N TYR A 73 15.10 22.47 10.46
CA TYR A 73 14.96 23.88 10.81
C TYR A 73 15.29 24.18 12.28
N ASP A 74 15.38 23.16 13.13
CA ASP A 74 15.61 23.33 14.57
C ASP A 74 16.84 22.52 15.05
N THR A 75 17.16 22.68 16.33
CA THR A 75 18.18 21.88 17.00
C THR A 75 17.58 20.54 17.40
N LEU A 76 18.05 19.46 16.76
CA LEU A 76 17.65 18.10 17.12
C LEU A 76 18.19 17.73 18.50
N GLU A 77 17.35 17.86 19.52
CA GLU A 77 17.62 17.38 20.87
C GLU A 77 17.12 15.95 21.13
N LYS A 78 17.66 15.33 22.19
CA LYS A 78 17.34 13.95 22.59
C LYS A 78 15.86 13.77 22.96
N HIS A 79 15.27 14.75 23.64
CA HIS A 79 13.89 14.67 24.09
C HIS A 79 12.90 14.56 22.92
N HIS A 80 13.19 15.18 21.77
CA HIS A 80 12.38 15.05 20.56
C HIS A 80 12.28 13.60 20.07
N ILE A 81 13.37 12.84 20.15
CA ILE A 81 13.40 11.42 19.77
C ILE A 81 12.55 10.60 20.72
N ASP A 82 12.66 10.88 22.02
CA ASP A 82 11.96 10.13 23.06
C ASP A 82 10.44 10.36 22.97
N GLU A 83 10.01 11.60 22.74
CA GLU A 83 8.61 11.94 22.50
C GLU A 83 8.07 11.35 21.19
N LEU A 84 8.82 11.47 20.09
CA LEU A 84 8.41 10.90 18.82
C LEU A 84 8.24 9.38 18.93
N PHE A 85 9.22 8.68 19.51
CA PHE A 85 9.18 7.23 19.67
C PHE A 85 7.96 6.80 20.49
N LYS A 86 7.68 7.50 21.60
CA LYS A 86 6.50 7.24 22.42
C LYS A 86 5.21 7.40 21.63
N HIS A 87 5.01 8.53 20.95
CA HIS A 87 3.79 8.78 20.19
C HIS A 87 3.63 7.82 19.01
N ILE A 88 4.71 7.45 18.35
CA ILE A 88 4.68 6.45 17.28
C ILE A 88 4.27 5.08 17.83
N LEU A 89 4.80 4.64 18.97
CA LEU A 89 4.41 3.36 19.59
C LEU A 89 2.93 3.34 20.01
N GLU A 90 2.45 4.44 20.59
CA GLU A 90 1.04 4.60 20.95
C GLU A 90 0.14 4.51 19.71
N TRP A 91 0.53 5.18 18.62
CA TRP A 91 -0.20 5.11 17.35
C TRP A 91 -0.13 3.69 16.72
N ASP A 92 1.05 3.06 16.72
CA ASP A 92 1.31 1.74 16.14
C ASP A 92 0.43 0.68 16.81
N SER A 93 0.40 0.68 18.14
CA SER A 93 -0.42 -0.23 18.95
C SER A 93 -1.91 -0.18 18.62
N ALA A 94 -2.41 0.98 18.15
CA ALA A 94 -3.81 1.17 17.81
C ALA A 94 -4.12 0.95 16.32
N ASN A 95 -3.19 1.27 15.41
CA ASN A 95 -3.50 1.49 13.99
C ASN A 95 -2.62 0.70 12.99
N ALA A 96 -1.56 0.03 13.43
CA ALA A 96 -0.60 -0.61 12.52
C ALA A 96 -1.22 -1.70 11.64
N ILE A 97 -2.32 -2.32 12.07
CA ILE A 97 -3.05 -3.33 11.29
C ILE A 97 -3.54 -2.83 9.93
N PHE A 98 -3.72 -1.51 9.76
CA PHE A 98 -4.19 -0.92 8.52
C PHE A 98 -3.06 -0.68 7.51
N MET A 99 -1.79 -0.86 7.91
CA MET A 99 -0.63 -0.67 7.05
C MET A 99 -0.55 -1.67 5.90
N SER A 100 -0.12 -1.21 4.72
CA SER A 100 0.33 -2.13 3.66
C SER A 100 1.67 -2.77 4.05
N GLY A 101 2.01 -3.89 3.42
CA GLY A 101 3.30 -4.56 3.68
C GLY A 101 4.53 -3.65 3.48
N ARG A 102 4.48 -2.72 2.51
CA ARG A 102 5.56 -1.76 2.28
C ARG A 102 5.64 -0.71 3.40
N THR A 103 4.50 -0.19 3.82
CA THR A 103 4.43 0.78 4.93
C THR A 103 4.90 0.14 6.23
N VAL A 104 4.48 -1.09 6.54
CA VAL A 104 4.97 -1.84 7.71
C VAL A 104 6.50 -1.97 7.66
N PHE A 105 7.07 -2.36 6.53
CA PHE A 105 8.52 -2.54 6.43
C PHE A 105 9.31 -1.25 6.70
N THR A 106 8.92 -0.16 6.05
CA THR A 106 9.57 1.16 6.24
C THR A 106 9.35 1.69 7.66
N HIS A 107 8.14 1.54 8.20
CA HIS A 107 7.79 1.92 9.57
C HIS A 107 8.64 1.17 10.60
N VAL A 108 8.72 -0.15 10.52
CA VAL A 108 9.49 -0.98 11.45
C VAL A 108 10.98 -0.64 11.40
N LYS A 109 11.54 -0.43 10.20
CA LYS A 109 12.93 0.03 10.03
C LYS A 109 13.17 1.35 10.75
N PHE A 110 12.27 2.33 10.58
CA PHE A 110 12.35 3.62 11.26
C PHE A 110 12.21 3.47 12.79
N LEU A 111 11.25 2.66 13.25
CA LEU A 111 11.03 2.40 14.67
C LEU A 111 12.24 1.74 15.34
N MET A 112 12.91 0.80 14.66
CA MET A 112 14.17 0.21 15.15
C MET A 112 15.30 1.24 15.24
N THR A 113 15.35 2.21 14.33
CA THR A 113 16.29 3.33 14.45
C THR A 113 15.96 4.17 15.66
N LEU A 114 14.71 4.63 15.82
CA LEU A 114 14.29 5.41 16.98
C LEU A 114 14.56 4.66 18.30
N ALA A 115 14.23 3.37 18.39
CA ALA A 115 14.49 2.56 19.59
C ALA A 115 15.97 2.50 19.97
N ARG A 116 16.88 2.46 18.98
CA ARG A 116 18.33 2.53 19.23
C ARG A 116 18.74 3.91 19.73
N LEU A 117 18.17 4.96 19.16
CA LEU A 117 18.46 6.34 19.56
C LEU A 117 17.93 6.66 20.95
N VAL A 118 16.75 6.16 21.33
CA VAL A 118 16.19 6.32 22.68
C VAL A 118 17.14 5.79 23.75
N LYS A 119 17.80 4.67 23.47
CA LYS A 119 18.76 4.02 24.39
C LYS A 119 20.16 4.64 24.38
N MET A 120 20.43 5.57 23.46
CA MET A 120 21.74 6.21 23.33
C MET A 120 21.94 7.25 24.45
N PRO A 121 23.11 7.28 25.12
CA PRO A 121 23.46 8.36 26.04
C PRO A 121 23.36 9.73 25.37
N ILE A 122 23.03 10.77 26.16
CA ILE A 122 22.78 12.11 25.61
C ILE A 122 24.03 12.71 24.96
N GLU A 123 25.21 12.46 25.53
CA GLU A 123 26.49 12.94 25.02
C GLU A 123 26.82 12.30 23.66
N ASP A 124 26.61 11.00 23.54
CA ASP A 124 26.83 10.25 22.30
C ASP A 124 25.83 10.69 21.21
N PHE A 125 24.58 10.93 21.60
CA PHE A 125 23.55 11.44 20.70
C PHE A 125 23.92 12.80 20.13
N GLN A 126 24.27 13.75 21.01
CA GLN A 126 24.67 15.11 20.61
C GLN A 126 25.90 15.07 19.70
N LYS A 127 26.90 14.25 20.03
CA LYS A 127 28.10 14.08 19.20
C LYS A 127 27.78 13.51 17.83
N LYS A 128 26.95 12.47 17.77
CA LYS A 128 26.60 11.78 16.52
C LYS A 128 25.79 12.70 15.59
N TYR A 129 24.76 13.34 16.12
CA TYR A 129 23.88 14.21 15.34
C TYR A 129 24.37 15.66 15.24
N ALA A 130 25.61 15.94 15.65
CA ALA A 130 26.33 17.12 15.16
C ALA A 130 26.75 16.95 13.69
N ASP A 131 26.89 15.71 13.20
CA ASP A 131 27.20 15.42 11.80
C ASP A 131 25.94 15.60 10.90
N PRO A 132 25.98 16.49 9.89
CA PRO A 132 24.88 16.65 8.93
C PRO A 132 24.53 15.36 8.17
N GLN A 133 25.48 14.45 7.94
CA GLN A 133 25.21 13.19 7.25
C GLN A 133 24.33 12.26 8.08
N GLU A 134 24.59 12.17 9.39
CA GLU A 134 23.77 11.39 10.32
C GLU A 134 22.35 11.95 10.43
N ARG A 135 22.21 13.30 10.47
CA ARG A 135 20.91 13.97 10.40
C ARG A 135 20.17 13.64 9.11
N LYS A 136 20.85 13.71 7.97
CA LYS A 136 20.27 13.39 6.67
C LYS A 136 19.79 11.94 6.60
N GLN A 137 20.54 10.98 7.13
CA GLN A 137 20.10 9.57 7.15
C GLN A 137 18.81 9.37 7.96
N LEU A 138 18.68 10.06 9.09
CA LEU A 138 17.47 10.00 9.91
C LEU A 138 16.27 10.64 9.19
N LEU A 139 16.53 11.76 8.51
CA LEU A 139 15.59 12.46 7.65
C LEU A 139 15.09 11.59 6.50
N ASP A 140 16.00 10.91 5.81
CA ASP A 140 15.68 10.03 4.70
C ASP A 140 14.76 8.88 5.16
N GLN A 141 14.98 8.32 6.36
CA GLN A 141 14.11 7.29 6.93
C GLN A 141 12.71 7.80 7.31
N ALA A 142 12.60 8.99 7.90
CA ALA A 142 11.30 9.61 8.17
C ALA A 142 10.52 9.86 6.86
N ASN A 143 11.22 10.34 5.83
CA ASN A 143 10.65 10.56 4.49
C ASN A 143 10.25 9.25 3.80
N GLU A 144 11.01 8.16 3.97
CA GLU A 144 10.61 6.82 3.46
C GLU A 144 9.23 6.41 4.02
N VAL A 145 8.97 6.65 5.31
CA VAL A 145 7.67 6.38 5.94
C VAL A 145 6.60 7.29 5.37
N GLU A 146 6.83 8.60 5.28
CA GLU A 146 5.86 9.53 4.70
C GLU A 146 5.44 9.16 3.28
N VAL A 147 6.41 8.82 2.43
CA VAL A 147 6.16 8.40 1.05
C VAL A 147 5.35 7.12 1.03
N ALA A 148 5.66 6.16 1.91
CA ALA A 148 4.88 4.92 2.01
C ALA A 148 3.42 5.19 2.43
N LEU A 149 3.20 6.06 3.42
CA LEU A 149 1.85 6.46 3.85
C LEU A 149 1.06 7.13 2.71
N LYS A 150 1.68 8.07 1.99
CA LYS A 150 1.05 8.75 0.85
C LYS A 150 0.71 7.78 -0.30
N ASN A 151 1.56 6.78 -0.54
CA ASN A 151 1.28 5.72 -1.52
C ASN A 151 0.07 4.87 -1.10
N ASP A 152 -0.03 4.48 0.17
CA ASP A 152 -1.17 3.73 0.71
C ASP A 152 -2.49 4.48 0.62
N LEU A 153 -2.44 5.82 0.66
CA LEU A 153 -3.59 6.72 0.50
C LEU A 153 -3.92 7.04 -0.96
N GLY A 154 -3.10 6.58 -1.92
CA GLY A 154 -3.29 6.90 -3.33
C GLY A 154 -2.99 8.35 -3.72
N VAL A 155 -2.33 9.14 -2.86
CA VAL A 155 -1.97 10.54 -3.15
C VAL A 155 -1.06 10.64 -4.39
N TYR A 156 -0.20 9.64 -4.60
CA TYR A 156 0.69 9.57 -5.76
C TYR A 156 0.11 8.78 -6.95
N VAL A 157 -1.19 8.46 -6.93
CA VAL A 157 -1.86 7.69 -8.01
C VAL A 157 -2.62 8.62 -8.99
N ILE A 158 -2.69 9.94 -8.75
CA ILE A 158 -3.56 10.84 -9.54
C ILE A 158 -2.80 12.06 -10.08
N GLU A 159 -1.73 11.85 -10.85
CA GLU A 159 -1.35 12.78 -11.92
C GLU A 159 -0.69 11.95 -13.05
N PHE A 160 -1.52 11.26 -13.84
CA PHE A 160 -1.08 10.70 -15.12
C PHE A 160 -1.68 11.52 -16.26
N PRO A 161 -0.86 12.18 -17.11
CA PRO A 161 -1.31 12.74 -18.39
C PRO A 161 -1.74 11.67 -19.41
N ASP A 162 -1.56 10.39 -19.10
CA ASP A 162 -1.74 9.28 -20.03
C ASP A 162 -2.38 8.08 -19.31
N VAL A 163 -3.65 7.81 -19.62
CA VAL A 163 -4.53 6.86 -18.91
C VAL A 163 -4.11 5.40 -19.13
N ASP A 164 -3.29 5.15 -20.16
CA ASP A 164 -2.90 3.80 -20.60
C ASP A 164 -1.54 3.33 -20.07
N ARG A 165 -0.79 4.20 -19.37
CA ARG A 165 0.53 3.85 -18.79
C ARG A 165 0.39 3.38 -17.35
N THR A 166 0.18 2.07 -17.17
CA THR A 166 0.39 1.40 -15.88
C THR A 166 1.87 1.38 -15.53
N PHE A 167 2.33 2.30 -14.66
CA PHE A 167 3.63 2.18 -13.99
C PHE A 167 3.46 1.68 -12.55
N ALA A 168 4.40 0.84 -12.14
CA ALA A 168 4.39 0.16 -10.86
C ALA A 168 5.13 1.01 -9.81
N SER A 169 4.43 2.01 -9.26
CA SER A 169 4.82 2.81 -8.09
C SER A 169 5.88 3.92 -8.28
N TYR A 170 5.82 4.92 -7.40
CA TYR A 170 6.71 6.08 -7.27
C TYR A 170 8.22 5.76 -7.27
N TYR A 171 8.60 4.53 -6.91
CA TYR A 171 10.01 4.10 -6.90
C TYR A 171 10.60 4.04 -8.32
N GLU A 172 9.81 3.62 -9.33
CA GLU A 172 10.26 3.65 -10.72
C GLU A 172 10.46 5.08 -11.22
N VAL A 173 9.56 5.99 -10.82
CA VAL A 173 9.64 7.42 -11.20
C VAL A 173 10.89 8.07 -10.61
N ASN A 174 11.15 7.92 -9.31
CA ASN A 174 12.37 8.49 -8.70
C ASN A 174 13.64 7.86 -9.28
N ARG A 175 13.66 6.55 -9.52
CA ARG A 175 14.80 5.88 -10.18
C ARG A 175 15.04 6.44 -11.59
N LEU A 176 13.99 6.73 -12.36
CA LEU A 176 14.12 7.32 -13.69
C LEU A 176 14.61 8.77 -13.63
N LEU A 177 14.17 9.54 -12.64
CA LEU A 177 14.64 10.92 -12.43
C LEU A 177 16.10 10.97 -11.98
N ASP A 178 16.56 10.05 -11.14
CA ASP A 178 17.97 9.96 -10.74
C ASP A 178 18.89 9.56 -11.91
N VAL A 179 18.43 8.66 -12.80
CA VAL A 179 19.15 8.32 -14.03
C VAL A 179 19.24 9.52 -14.99
N SER A 180 18.24 10.40 -14.99
CA SER A 180 18.23 11.59 -15.85
C SER A 180 19.17 12.71 -15.38
N LYS A 181 19.50 12.76 -14.08
CA LYS A 181 20.42 13.76 -13.50
C LYS A 181 21.91 13.39 -13.64
N GLY A 182 22.20 12.17 -14.08
CA GLY A 182 23.56 11.64 -14.28
C GLY A 182 24.05 11.68 -15.74
N LYS A 183 23.37 12.39 -16.63
CA LYS A 183 23.78 12.65 -18.03
C LYS A 183 23.84 14.15 -18.28
#